data_AF-A0A2M8TKT3-F1
#
_entry.id   AF-A0A2M8TKT3-F1
#
_cell.length_a   1.000
_cell.length_b   1.000
_cell.length_c   1.000
_cell.angle_alpha   90.00
_cell.angle_beta   90.00
_cell.angle_gamma   90.00
#
_symmetry.space_group_name_H-M   'P 1'
#
loop_
_entity.id
_entity.type
_entity.pdbx_description
1 polymer ?
#
loop_
_entity_poly.entity_id
_entity_poly.type
_entity_poly.pdbx_seq_one_letter_code
_entity_poly.pdbx_strand_id
1 'polypeptide(L)'
;MKRLFLIGIMALAAVSGFAQDVNRVDKLKEQQKVLDLTSKLNKLQLDLEKEKATYNDLVNKASEVNAEANVVTTEFNSSDAKNTVKDAKETIKVLKEAKAVNKKLKKAQKKTSKIEQKIAKLQARIDDLNKRIKFVDQ
;
A
#
# COMPACT_ATOMS: atom_id res chain seq x y z
N MET A 1 8.21 12.59 6.13
CA MET A 1 7.18 12.18 7.12
C MET A 1 6.41 13.40 7.61
N LYS A 2 5.41 13.88 6.87
CA LYS A 2 4.45 14.87 7.35
C LYS A 2 3.13 14.57 6.64
N ARG A 3 2.02 14.58 7.40
CA ARG A 3 0.62 14.39 6.95
C ARG A 3 0.12 12.94 6.89
N LEU A 4 0.31 12.19 7.97
CA LEU A 4 -0.77 11.28 8.40
C LEU A 4 -1.90 12.21 8.88
N PHE A 5 -2.79 12.59 7.97
CA PHE A 5 -4.08 13.14 8.35
C PHE A 5 -4.86 12.02 9.05
N LEU A 6 -4.55 11.82 10.34
CA LEU A 6 -5.44 11.24 11.33
C LEU A 6 -6.62 12.20 11.48
N ILE A 7 -7.42 12.33 10.43
CA ILE A 7 -8.79 12.82 10.55
C ILE A 7 -9.58 11.58 11.02
N GLY A 8 -9.30 11.17 12.26
CA GLY A 8 -10.30 10.48 13.05
C GLY A 8 -11.40 11.50 13.22
N ILE A 9 -12.46 11.38 12.40
CA ILE A 9 -13.67 12.18 12.54
C ILE A 9 -14.23 11.87 13.93
N MET A 10 -13.80 12.69 14.89
CA MET A 10 -14.52 13.01 16.11
C MET A 10 -15.88 13.53 15.68
N ALA A 11 -16.89 12.65 15.67
CA ALA A 11 -18.29 13.04 15.81
C ALA A 11 -19.13 11.79 15.89
N LEU A 12 -19.45 11.37 17.10
CA LEU A 12 -20.79 10.86 17.40
C LEU A 12 -21.02 10.94 18.90
N ALA A 13 -21.31 12.16 19.34
CA ALA A 13 -22.03 12.39 20.58
C ALA A 13 -23.36 11.63 20.47
N ALA A 14 -23.43 10.47 21.14
CA ALA A 14 -24.64 9.69 21.28
C ALA A 14 -25.59 10.44 22.22
N VAL A 15 -26.45 11.31 21.67
CA VAL A 15 -27.57 11.86 22.44
C VAL A 15 -28.66 10.79 22.47
N SER A 16 -28.68 10.01 23.55
CA SER A 16 -29.73 9.05 23.88
C SER A 16 -31.04 9.79 24.21
N GLY A 17 -32.05 9.58 23.39
CA GLY A 17 -33.45 9.93 23.66
C GLY A 17 -34.31 8.89 22.95
N PHE A 18 -34.98 8.04 23.73
CA PHE A 18 -35.85 6.97 23.25
C PHE A 18 -37.16 7.56 22.73
N ALA A 19 -37.20 7.94 21.46
CA ALA A 19 -38.42 8.15 20.70
C ALA A 19 -38.20 7.58 19.29
N GLN A 20 -39.03 6.63 18.88
CA GLN A 20 -38.94 5.93 17.59
C GLN A 20 -39.39 6.85 16.44
N ASP A 21 -38.52 7.77 16.04
CA ASP A 21 -38.65 8.50 14.78
C ASP A 21 -37.91 7.72 13.67
N VAL A 22 -38.59 7.42 12.56
CA VAL A 22 -38.02 6.71 11.40
C VAL A 22 -36.76 7.43 10.89
N ASN A 23 -36.74 8.76 10.95
CA ASN A 23 -35.59 9.57 10.56
C ASN A 23 -34.36 9.31 11.46
N ARG A 24 -34.58 9.04 12.75
CA ARG A 24 -33.52 8.73 13.71
C ARG A 24 -32.91 7.35 13.46
N VAL A 25 -33.74 6.36 13.10
CA VAL A 25 -33.26 5.00 12.78
C VAL A 25 -32.43 5.00 11.49
N ASP A 26 -32.88 5.68 10.45
CA ASP A 26 -32.14 5.73 9.18
C ASP A 26 -30.85 6.53 9.29
N LYS A 27 -30.84 7.61 10.07
CA LYS A 27 -29.61 8.33 10.43
C LYS A 27 -28.60 7.43 11.15
N LEU A 28 -29.03 6.67 12.16
CA LEU A 28 -28.15 5.75 12.88
C LEU A 28 -27.56 4.66 11.95
N LYS A 29 -28.34 4.16 10.99
CA LYS A 29 -27.84 3.23 9.97
C LYS A 29 -26.78 3.86 9.07
N GLU A 30 -26.97 5.11 8.63
CA GLU A 30 -25.98 5.82 7.81
C GLU A 30 -24.69 6.09 8.59
N GLN A 31 -24.81 6.48 9.86
CA GLN A 31 -23.67 6.66 10.77
C GLN A 31 -22.91 5.34 11.00
N GLN A 32 -23.63 4.23 11.18
CA GLN A 32 -23.00 2.90 11.29
C GLN A 32 -22.23 2.52 10.02
N LYS A 33 -22.78 2.84 8.83
CA LYS A 33 -22.08 2.62 7.55
C LYS A 33 -20.81 3.47 7.44
N VAL A 34 -20.86 4.75 7.81
CA VAL A 34 -19.67 5.62 7.84
C VAL A 34 -18.61 5.07 8.78
N LEU A 35 -19.01 4.58 9.97
CA LEU A 35 -18.08 3.99 10.93
C LEU A 35 -17.41 2.71 10.39
N ASP A 36 -18.17 1.80 9.77
CA ASP A 36 -17.63 0.58 9.14
C ASP A 36 -16.66 0.92 8.00
N LEU A 37 -17.02 1.86 7.12
CA LEU A 37 -16.15 2.31 6.03
C LEU A 37 -14.88 2.99 6.56
N THR A 38 -14.97 3.77 7.64
CA THR A 38 -13.82 4.40 8.29
C THR A 38 -12.89 3.34 8.89
N SER A 39 -13.43 2.31 9.54
CA SER A 39 -12.63 1.18 10.02
C SER A 39 -11.89 0.46 8.89
N LYS A 40 -12.58 0.22 7.75
CA LYS A 40 -11.96 -0.35 6.55
C LYS A 40 -10.87 0.55 5.96
N LEU A 41 -11.08 1.86 5.96
CA LEU A 41 -10.10 2.85 5.53
C LEU A 41 -8.84 2.78 6.39
N ASN A 42 -8.98 2.77 7.71
CA ASN A 42 -7.85 2.67 8.65
C ASN A 42 -7.04 1.38 8.43
N LYS A 43 -7.72 0.24 8.22
CA LYS A 43 -7.04 -1.04 7.90
C LYS A 43 -6.22 -0.94 6.62
N LEU A 44 -6.78 -0.34 5.56
CA LEU A 44 -6.05 -0.18 4.29
C LEU A 44 -4.87 0.79 4.40
N GLN A 45 -4.99 1.85 5.21
CA GLN A 45 -3.87 2.75 5.49
C GLN A 45 -2.74 2.02 6.23
N LEU A 46 -3.05 1.19 7.20
CA LEU A 46 -2.06 0.33 7.88
C LEU A 46 -1.41 -0.66 6.90
N ASP A 47 -2.20 -1.28 6.03
CA ASP A 47 -1.68 -2.18 5.00
C ASP A 47 -0.77 -1.45 4.00
N LEU A 48 -1.11 -0.20 3.65
CA LEU A 48 -0.30 0.64 2.77
C LEU A 48 1.07 0.93 3.40
N GLU A 49 1.12 1.31 4.68
CA GLU A 49 2.39 1.58 5.36
C GLU A 49 3.27 0.32 5.48
N LYS A 50 2.67 -0.84 5.77
CA LYS A 50 3.39 -2.13 5.73
C LYS A 50 3.94 -2.46 4.34
N GLU A 51 3.15 -2.22 3.30
CA GLU A 51 3.57 -2.47 1.92
C GLU A 51 4.67 -1.49 1.48
N LYS A 52 4.62 -0.22 1.90
CA LYS A 52 5.69 0.76 1.65
C LYS A 52 7.00 0.34 2.28
N ALA A 53 6.99 -0.18 3.52
CA ALA A 53 8.19 -0.74 4.14
C ALA A 53 8.75 -1.89 3.29
N THR A 54 7.90 -2.84 2.91
CA THR A 54 8.29 -3.97 2.04
C THR A 54 8.83 -3.49 0.68
N TYR A 55 8.22 -2.46 0.10
CA TYR A 55 8.64 -1.87 -1.17
C TYR A 55 10.03 -1.24 -1.03
N ASN A 56 10.28 -0.47 0.04
CA ASN A 56 11.58 0.16 0.28
C ASN A 56 12.71 -0.86 0.47
N ASP A 57 12.45 -1.93 1.21
CA ASP A 57 13.41 -3.04 1.37
C ASP A 57 13.75 -3.68 0.02
N LEU A 58 12.74 -3.88 -0.83
CA LEU A 58 12.92 -4.40 -2.18
C LEU A 58 13.64 -3.43 -3.11
N VAL A 59 13.46 -2.11 -2.95
CA VAL A 59 14.20 -1.10 -3.69
C VAL A 59 15.69 -1.17 -3.34
N ASN A 60 16.02 -1.21 -2.06
CA ASN A 60 17.42 -1.30 -1.62
C ASN A 60 18.07 -2.59 -2.13
N LYS A 61 17.40 -3.73 -1.95
CA LYS A 61 17.89 -5.03 -2.44
C LYS A 61 18.01 -5.08 -3.97
N ALA A 62 17.09 -4.45 -4.69
CA ALA A 62 17.18 -4.39 -6.15
C ALA A 62 18.39 -3.56 -6.58
N SER A 63 18.65 -2.42 -5.93
CA SER A 63 19.81 -1.58 -6.21
C SER A 63 21.12 -2.32 -5.96
N GLU A 64 21.25 -3.03 -4.83
CA GLU A 64 22.43 -3.82 -4.48
C GLU A 64 22.70 -4.92 -5.52
N VAL A 65 21.72 -5.78 -5.79
CA VAL A 65 21.90 -6.92 -6.70
C VAL A 65 22.06 -6.46 -8.15
N ASN A 66 21.45 -5.33 -8.55
CA ASN A 66 21.69 -4.76 -9.88
C ASN A 66 23.10 -4.16 -10.00
N ALA A 67 23.64 -3.55 -8.93
CA ALA A 67 25.01 -3.06 -8.91
C ALA A 67 26.01 -4.23 -9.00
N GLU A 68 25.78 -5.29 -8.21
CA GLU A 68 26.57 -6.53 -8.27
C GLU A 68 26.50 -7.15 -9.67
N ALA A 69 25.30 -7.25 -10.25
CA ALA A 69 25.12 -7.73 -11.61
C ALA A 69 25.94 -6.93 -12.62
N ASN A 70 25.96 -5.60 -12.49
CA ASN A 70 26.74 -4.75 -13.37
C ASN A 70 28.25 -5.03 -13.24
N VAL A 71 28.76 -5.12 -11.99
CA VAL A 71 30.16 -5.44 -11.70
C VAL A 71 30.57 -6.77 -12.33
N VAL A 72 29.88 -7.87 -12.01
CA VAL A 72 30.25 -9.21 -12.49
C VAL A 72 30.14 -9.33 -14.02
N THR A 73 29.23 -8.57 -14.65
CA THR A 73 29.15 -8.54 -16.12
C THR A 73 30.29 -7.76 -16.77
N THR A 74 30.87 -6.78 -16.09
CA THR A 74 32.01 -5.99 -16.59
C THR A 74 33.36 -6.63 -16.32
N GLU A 75 33.44 -7.54 -15.34
CA GLU A 75 34.69 -8.21 -14.92
C GLU A 75 35.04 -9.46 -15.74
N PHE A 76 34.35 -9.70 -16.86
CA PHE A 76 34.67 -10.77 -17.83
C PHE A 76 36.02 -10.51 -18.53
N ASN A 77 37.14 -10.83 -17.87
CA ASN A 77 38.48 -10.55 -18.39
C ASN A 77 39.47 -11.74 -18.30
N SER A 78 38.96 -12.95 -18.05
CA SER A 78 39.80 -14.15 -17.95
C SER A 78 40.42 -14.55 -19.30
N SER A 79 41.72 -14.87 -19.28
CA SER A 79 42.51 -15.34 -20.41
C SER A 79 42.56 -16.87 -20.56
N ASP A 80 41.91 -17.63 -19.66
CA ASP A 80 41.79 -19.08 -19.75
C ASP A 80 40.34 -19.59 -19.70
N ALA A 81 40.09 -20.71 -20.38
CA ALA A 81 38.74 -21.25 -20.56
C ALA A 81 38.08 -21.69 -19.24
N LYS A 82 38.86 -22.17 -18.26
CA LYS A 82 38.32 -22.68 -16.99
C LYS A 82 37.77 -21.54 -16.14
N ASN A 83 38.53 -20.45 -16.02
CA ASN A 83 38.11 -19.27 -15.30
C ASN A 83 36.95 -18.55 -16.02
N THR A 84 36.98 -18.47 -17.35
CA THR A 84 35.83 -17.97 -18.15
C THR A 84 34.52 -18.70 -17.83
N VAL A 85 34.55 -20.04 -17.71
CA VAL A 85 33.35 -20.82 -17.34
C VAL A 85 32.89 -20.55 -15.91
N LYS A 86 33.82 -20.29 -14.99
CA LYS A 86 33.51 -19.95 -13.60
C LYS A 86 32.82 -18.58 -13.53
N ASP A 87 33.38 -17.57 -14.16
CA ASP A 87 32.86 -16.19 -14.18
C ASP A 87 31.48 -16.14 -14.85
N ALA A 88 31.29 -16.91 -15.92
CA ALA A 88 29.98 -17.07 -16.56
C ALA A 88 28.91 -17.65 -15.62
N LYS A 89 29.26 -18.68 -14.83
CA LYS A 89 28.33 -19.30 -13.88
C LYS A 89 27.94 -18.33 -12.77
N GLU A 90 28.90 -17.58 -12.25
CA GLU A 90 28.67 -16.56 -11.23
C GLU A 90 27.78 -15.43 -11.75
N THR A 91 28.10 -14.91 -12.93
CA THR A 91 27.30 -13.90 -13.64
C THR A 91 25.85 -14.36 -13.84
N ILE A 92 25.64 -15.61 -14.29
CA ILE A 92 24.29 -16.17 -14.46
C ILE A 92 23.54 -16.23 -13.12
N LYS A 93 24.22 -16.57 -12.03
CA LYS A 93 23.61 -16.64 -10.69
C LYS A 93 23.13 -15.25 -10.26
N VAL A 94 24.00 -14.24 -10.31
CA VAL A 94 23.68 -12.87 -9.92
C VAL A 94 22.56 -12.30 -10.80
N LEU A 95 22.60 -12.50 -12.12
CA LEU A 95 21.54 -12.06 -13.04
C LEU A 95 20.18 -12.71 -12.74
N LYS A 96 20.15 -13.99 -12.34
CA LYS A 96 18.92 -14.67 -11.92
C LYS A 96 18.37 -14.07 -10.63
N GLU A 97 19.23 -13.76 -9.67
CA GLU A 97 18.83 -13.10 -8.43
C GLU A 97 18.30 -11.69 -8.69
N ALA A 98 19.01 -10.89 -9.51
CA ALA A 98 18.57 -9.56 -9.95
C ALA A 98 17.17 -9.62 -10.58
N LYS A 99 16.96 -10.56 -11.52
CA LYS A 99 15.66 -10.76 -12.17
C LYS A 99 14.56 -11.11 -11.17
N ALA A 100 14.85 -11.97 -10.19
CA ALA A 100 13.88 -12.38 -9.18
C ALA A 100 13.50 -11.23 -8.25
N VAL A 101 14.49 -10.45 -7.78
CA VAL A 101 14.26 -9.28 -6.91
C VAL A 101 13.48 -8.20 -7.66
N ASN A 102 13.87 -7.84 -8.88
CA ASN A 102 13.14 -6.86 -9.70
C ASN A 102 11.68 -7.30 -9.98
N LYS A 103 11.44 -8.61 -10.15
CA LYS A 103 10.07 -9.15 -10.28
C LYS A 103 9.26 -8.97 -8.99
N LYS A 104 9.87 -9.15 -7.81
CA LYS A 104 9.22 -8.88 -6.52
C LYS A 104 8.94 -7.39 -6.34
N LEU A 105 9.90 -6.53 -6.65
CA LEU A 105 9.74 -5.08 -6.59
C LEU A 105 8.57 -4.60 -7.46
N LYS A 106 8.47 -5.07 -8.70
CA LYS A 106 7.35 -4.76 -9.60
C LYS A 106 5.99 -5.23 -9.05
N LYS A 107 5.96 -6.37 -8.35
CA LYS A 107 4.73 -6.86 -7.69
C LYS A 107 4.35 -5.98 -6.50
N ALA A 108 5.31 -5.61 -5.66
CA ALA A 108 5.09 -4.71 -4.53
C ALA A 108 4.57 -3.34 -5.02
N GLN A 109 5.20 -2.75 -6.04
CA GLN A 109 4.74 -1.50 -6.67
C GLN A 109 3.26 -1.57 -7.12
N LYS A 110 2.88 -2.67 -7.79
CA LYS A 110 1.49 -2.90 -8.22
C LYS A 110 0.54 -3.05 -7.02
N LYS A 111 0.98 -3.68 -5.94
CA LYS A 111 0.16 -3.86 -4.73
C LYS A 111 -0.05 -2.53 -4.01
N THR A 112 1.00 -1.72 -3.83
CA THR A 112 0.93 -0.36 -3.29
C THR A 112 -0.10 0.47 -4.06
N SER A 113 0.04 0.54 -5.38
CA SER A 113 -0.89 1.31 -6.24
C SER A 113 -2.35 0.83 -6.12
N LYS A 114 -2.59 -0.48 -6.02
CA LYS A 114 -3.95 -1.03 -5.80
C LYS A 114 -4.53 -0.62 -4.44
N ILE A 115 -3.71 -0.57 -3.39
CA ILE A 115 -4.17 -0.16 -2.06
C ILE A 115 -4.51 1.33 -2.08
N GLU A 116 -3.66 2.17 -2.67
CA GLU A 116 -3.90 3.62 -2.83
C GLU A 116 -5.21 3.90 -3.59
N GLN A 117 -5.48 3.17 -4.68
CA GLN A 117 -6.74 3.29 -5.41
C GLN A 117 -7.96 2.89 -4.57
N LYS A 118 -7.84 1.86 -3.72
CA LYS A 118 -8.93 1.44 -2.82
C LYS A 118 -9.18 2.49 -1.73
N ILE A 119 -8.12 3.08 -1.18
CA ILE A 119 -8.18 4.18 -0.21
C ILE A 119 -8.93 5.36 -0.83
N ALA A 120 -8.54 5.81 -2.03
CA ALA A 120 -9.20 6.92 -2.71
C ALA A 120 -10.71 6.67 -2.95
N LYS A 121 -11.06 5.46 -3.40
CA LYS A 121 -12.48 5.08 -3.60
C LYS A 121 -13.27 5.04 -2.30
N LEU A 122 -12.67 4.59 -1.20
CA LEU A 122 -13.34 4.55 0.10
C LEU A 122 -13.50 5.96 0.70
N GLN A 123 -12.49 6.81 0.58
CA GLN A 123 -12.58 8.21 0.98
C GLN A 123 -13.74 8.91 0.27
N ALA A 124 -13.83 8.77 -1.06
CA ALA A 124 -14.95 9.34 -1.83
C ALA A 124 -16.34 8.84 -1.36
N ARG A 125 -16.47 7.56 -0.99
CA ARG A 125 -17.73 7.00 -0.47
C ARG A 125 -18.08 7.53 0.93
N ILE A 126 -17.08 7.68 1.79
CA ILE A 126 -17.25 8.27 3.13
C ILE A 126 -17.70 9.73 2.99
N ASP A 127 -17.08 10.49 2.08
CA ASP A 127 -17.43 11.89 1.84
C ASP A 127 -18.85 12.06 1.31
N ASP A 128 -19.31 11.18 0.41
CA ASP A 128 -20.67 11.18 -0.11
C ASP A 128 -21.71 10.90 0.99
N LEU A 129 -21.48 9.87 1.82
CA LEU A 129 -22.34 9.56 2.96
C LEU A 129 -22.37 10.68 4.00
N ASN A 130 -21.22 11.29 4.28
CA ASN A 130 -21.14 12.43 5.20
C ASN A 130 -21.92 13.65 4.70
N LYS A 131 -21.95 13.90 3.39
CA LYS A 131 -22.80 14.97 2.80
C LYS A 131 -24.27 14.65 3.00
N ARG A 132 -24.71 13.42 2.70
CA ARG A 132 -26.10 12.98 2.88
C ARG A 132 -26.59 13.13 4.32
N ILE A 133 -25.79 12.71 5.30
CA ILE A 133 -26.12 12.85 6.72
C ILE A 133 -26.32 14.34 7.09
N LYS A 134 -25.46 15.24 6.60
CA LYS A 134 -25.60 16.69 6.84
C LYS A 134 -26.87 17.29 6.24
N PHE A 135 -27.32 16.80 5.08
CA PHE A 135 -28.57 17.25 4.46
C PHE A 135 -29.82 16.81 5.24
N VAL A 136 -29.77 15.68 5.95
CA VAL A 136 -30.88 15.21 6.80
C VAL A 136 -30.95 15.97 8.13
N ASP A 137 -29.90 16.68 8.52
CA ASP A 137 -29.81 17.47 9.75
C ASP A 137 -30.22 18.95 9.60
N GLN A 138 -30.71 19.34 8.42
CA GLN A 138 -31.27 20.67 8.11
C GLN A 138 -32.80 20.62 8.05
#